data_AF-A0A2A5VIL3-F1
#
_entry.id   AF-A0A2A5VIL3-F1
#
_cell.length_a   1.000
_cell.length_b   1.000
_cell.length_c   1.000
_cell.angle_alpha   90.00
_cell.angle_beta   90.00
_cell.angle_gamma   90.00
#
_symmetry.space_group_name_H-M   'P 1'
#
loop_
_entity.id
_entity.type
_entity.pdbx_description
1 polymer ?
#
loop_
_entity_poly.entity_id
_entity_poly.type
_entity_poly.pdbx_seq_one_letter_code
_entity_poly.pdbx_strand_id
1 'polypeptide(L)'
;MGISFADSNEGISITSVPEVLVGSDGLENFIHDILIEISSTPDGANDLDTVTHLRDHVAFMRSCRGSVKANQRLNLAEMRRLLADMRTVPNPWACVHGRPTVLRLTLNHLDRHFGRHG
;
A
#
# COMPACT_ATOMS: atom_id res chain seq x y z
N MET A 1 2.37 -2.91 13.01
CA MET A 1 2.83 -1.83 12.11
C MET A 1 4.32 -1.51 12.26
N GLY A 2 5.15 -2.45 12.75
CA GLY A 2 6.59 -2.22 12.91
C GLY A 2 6.97 -1.32 14.09
N ILE A 3 6.01 -0.87 14.90
CA ILE A 3 6.24 -0.18 16.18
C ILE A 3 6.02 -1.19 17.31
N SER A 4 6.96 -1.29 18.22
CA SER A 4 6.85 -2.10 19.45
C SER A 4 7.26 -1.25 20.63
N PHE A 5 6.62 -1.46 21.77
CA PHE A 5 6.90 -0.74 23.00
C PHE A 5 6.89 -1.69 24.19
N ALA A 6 7.64 -1.30 25.23
CA ALA A 6 7.63 -1.92 26.54
C ALA A 6 6.99 -0.94 27.52
N ASP A 7 6.04 -1.43 28.30
CA ASP A 7 5.40 -0.67 29.35
C ASP A 7 6.14 -0.87 30.68
N SER A 8 6.28 0.21 31.45
CA SER A 8 6.94 0.21 32.75
C SER A 8 6.22 1.18 33.68
N ASN A 9 6.39 1.00 34.99
CA ASN A 9 5.77 1.89 35.99
C ASN A 9 6.21 3.36 35.86
N GLU A 10 7.29 3.65 35.15
CA GLU A 10 7.82 5.01 34.93
C GLU A 10 7.48 5.58 33.54
N GLY A 11 6.85 4.78 32.66
CA GLY A 11 6.43 5.22 31.33
C GLY A 11 6.57 4.14 30.25
N ILE A 12 6.35 4.56 29.01
CA ILE A 12 6.37 3.69 27.82
C ILE A 12 7.70 3.89 27.08
N SER A 13 8.42 2.80 26.84
CA SER A 13 9.66 2.79 26.04
C SER A 13 9.43 2.18 24.67
N ILE A 14 9.79 2.88 23.59
CA ILE A 14 9.68 2.35 22.22
C ILE A 14 10.92 1.49 21.92
N THR A 15 10.71 0.22 21.57
CA THR A 15 11.80 -0.75 21.32
C THR A 15 12.08 -0.99 19.84
N SER A 16 11.12 -0.69 18.97
CA SER A 16 11.29 -0.81 17.51
C SER A 16 10.38 0.17 16.79
N VAL A 17 10.82 0.69 15.64
CA VAL A 17 10.01 1.54 14.75
C VAL A 17 10.29 1.19 13.28
N PRO A 18 9.35 1.48 12.35
CA PRO A 18 9.65 1.47 10.92
C PRO A 18 10.82 2.40 10.58
N GLU A 19 11.69 1.97 9.67
CA GLU A 19 12.88 2.73 9.25
C GLU A 19 12.56 4.15 8.75
N VAL A 20 11.39 4.37 8.15
CA VAL A 20 10.95 5.69 7.68
C VAL A 20 10.79 6.72 8.81
N LEU A 21 10.63 6.26 10.06
CA LEU A 21 10.55 7.13 11.24
C LEU A 21 11.92 7.38 11.89
N VAL A 22 12.99 6.75 11.39
CA VAL A 22 14.36 6.90 11.91
C VAL A 22 15.05 8.09 11.25
N GLY A 23 15.52 9.05 12.04
CA GLY A 23 16.19 10.26 11.55
C GLY A 23 15.57 11.53 12.14
N SER A 24 15.79 12.67 11.47
CA SER A 24 15.39 14.04 11.85
C SER A 24 13.99 14.11 12.47
N ASP A 25 13.91 14.17 13.81
CA ASP A 25 12.74 14.35 14.68
C ASP A 25 11.45 13.60 14.28
N GLY A 26 11.54 12.62 13.38
CA GLY A 26 10.38 12.05 12.68
C GLY A 26 9.53 11.19 13.59
N LEU A 27 10.18 10.44 14.48
CA LEU A 27 9.50 9.67 15.51
C LEU A 27 8.82 10.59 16.54
N GLU A 28 9.50 11.65 16.97
CA GLU A 28 8.96 12.59 17.96
C GLU A 28 7.72 13.31 17.42
N ASN A 29 7.82 13.87 16.22
CA ASN A 29 6.70 14.51 15.53
C ASN A 29 5.53 13.53 15.31
N PHE A 30 5.82 12.29 14.86
CA PHE A 30 4.78 11.28 14.66
C PHE A 30 4.03 10.92 15.94
N ILE A 31 4.73 10.79 17.07
CA ILE A 31 4.09 10.54 18.37
C ILE A 31 3.29 11.77 18.81
N HIS A 32 3.81 12.98 18.62
CA HIS A 32 3.07 14.21 18.92
C HIS A 32 1.78 14.32 18.11
N ASP A 33 1.83 14.06 16.80
CA ASP A 33 0.67 14.11 15.92
C ASP A 33 -0.40 13.09 16.35
N ILE A 34 0.00 11.86 16.70
CA ILE A 34 -0.91 10.84 17.25
C ILE A 34 -1.54 11.31 18.56
N LEU A 35 -0.77 11.87 19.50
CA LEU A 35 -1.29 12.35 20.78
C LEU A 35 -2.29 13.50 20.59
N ILE A 36 -2.05 14.39 19.63
CA ILE A 36 -2.97 15.46 19.25
C ILE A 36 -4.26 14.88 18.67
N GLU A 37 -4.18 13.91 17.76
CA GLU A 37 -5.36 13.27 17.16
C GLU A 37 -6.23 12.54 18.21
N ILE A 38 -5.59 11.79 19.12
CA ILE A 38 -6.28 11.07 20.20
C ILE A 38 -6.96 12.06 21.16
N SER A 39 -6.26 13.11 21.57
CA SER A 39 -6.82 14.11 22.52
C SER A 39 -7.94 14.95 21.92
N SER A 40 -7.94 15.12 20.58
CA SER A 40 -8.95 15.90 19.86
C SER A 40 -10.22 15.11 19.52
N THR A 41 -10.24 13.80 19.77
CA THR A 41 -11.38 12.91 19.43
C THR A 41 -12.05 12.38 20.70
N PRO A 42 -13.25 12.86 21.08
CA PRO A 42 -13.87 12.54 22.37
C PRO A 42 -14.23 11.06 22.60
N ASP A 43 -14.42 10.28 21.53
CA ASP A 43 -15.00 8.92 21.62
C ASP A 43 -14.11 7.81 21.03
N GLY A 44 -12.86 8.10 20.65
CA GLY A 44 -11.93 7.09 20.09
C GLY A 44 -12.40 6.41 18.80
N ALA A 45 -13.43 6.96 18.14
CA ALA A 45 -14.13 6.35 17.02
C ALA A 45 -13.56 6.70 15.63
N ASN A 46 -12.53 7.55 15.54
CA ASN A 46 -11.94 7.95 14.27
C ASN A 46 -10.67 7.14 13.98
N ASP A 47 -10.51 6.77 12.70
CA ASP A 47 -9.24 6.31 12.17
C ASP A 47 -8.18 7.42 12.38
N LEU A 48 -7.03 7.02 12.93
CA LEU A 48 -5.88 7.90 13.10
C LEU A 48 -5.29 8.18 11.71
N ASP A 49 -5.49 9.40 11.21
CA ASP A 49 -5.06 9.79 9.87
C ASP A 49 -3.53 9.70 9.77
N THR A 50 -2.83 10.17 10.81
CA THR A 50 -1.36 10.05 10.95
C THR A 50 -0.87 8.60 10.77
N VAL A 51 -1.56 7.63 11.37
CA VAL A 51 -1.21 6.21 11.23
C VAL A 51 -1.52 5.70 9.83
N THR A 52 -2.64 6.14 9.24
CA THR A 52 -3.06 5.77 7.89
C THR A 52 -2.07 6.28 6.84
N HIS A 53 -1.63 7.53 6.94
CA HIS A 53 -0.61 8.11 6.06
C HIS A 53 0.72 7.35 6.13
N LEU A 54 1.18 7.02 7.35
CA LEU A 54 2.39 6.21 7.51
C LEU A 54 2.24 4.84 6.84
N ARG A 55 1.09 4.17 7.05
CA ARG A 55 0.81 2.87 6.44
C ARG A 55 0.84 2.95 4.93
N ASP A 56 0.19 3.95 4.35
CA ASP A 56 0.09 4.13 2.90
C ASP A 56 1.45 4.49 2.29
N HIS A 57 2.24 5.32 2.97
CA HIS A 57 3.60 5.62 2.55
C HIS A 57 4.51 4.37 2.56
N VAL A 58 4.45 3.57 3.62
CA VAL A 58 5.21 2.31 3.69
C VAL A 58 4.74 1.32 2.61
N ALA A 59 3.43 1.22 2.36
CA ALA A 59 2.87 0.38 1.32
C ALA A 59 3.34 0.83 -0.07
N PHE A 60 3.33 2.15 -0.35
CA PHE A 60 3.84 2.74 -1.57
C PHE A 60 5.31 2.35 -1.80
N MET A 61 6.18 2.56 -0.80
CA MET A 61 7.61 2.25 -0.87
C MET A 61 7.90 0.76 -1.06
N ARG A 62 7.06 -0.13 -0.54
CA ARG A 62 7.26 -1.59 -0.61
C ARG A 62 6.58 -2.26 -1.81
N SER A 63 5.58 -1.62 -2.40
CA SER A 63 4.74 -2.19 -3.47
C SER A 63 5.53 -2.77 -4.65
N CYS A 64 6.62 -2.12 -5.08
CA CYS A 64 7.43 -2.54 -6.21
C CYS A 64 8.37 -3.71 -5.93
N ARG A 65 8.66 -4.02 -4.65
CA ARG A 65 9.62 -5.08 -4.31
C ARG A 65 9.03 -6.47 -4.54
N GLY A 66 7.79 -6.68 -4.12
CA GLY A 66 7.06 -7.96 -4.22
C GLY A 66 6.18 -8.11 -5.46
N SER A 67 6.19 -7.16 -6.39
CA SER A 67 5.37 -7.23 -7.60
C SER A 67 5.89 -8.29 -8.58
N VAL A 68 4.97 -8.80 -9.42
CA VAL A 68 5.34 -9.56 -10.63
C VAL A 68 6.08 -8.63 -11.58
N LYS A 69 7.26 -9.04 -12.03
CA LYS A 69 8.17 -8.20 -12.85
C LYS A 69 8.26 -8.69 -14.29
N ALA A 70 8.81 -7.84 -15.15
CA ALA A 70 9.11 -8.20 -16.53
C ALA A 70 9.94 -9.49 -16.59
N ASN A 71 9.60 -10.37 -17.52
CA ASN A 71 10.22 -11.69 -17.73
C ASN A 71 10.11 -12.69 -16.56
N GLN A 72 9.33 -12.38 -15.52
CA GLN A 72 9.01 -13.36 -14.50
C GLN A 72 8.06 -14.41 -15.08
N ARG A 73 8.52 -15.66 -15.14
CA ARG A 73 7.67 -16.78 -15.53
C ARG A 73 6.70 -17.10 -14.41
N LEU A 74 5.42 -17.14 -14.75
CA LEU A 74 4.38 -17.62 -13.85
C LEU A 74 3.84 -18.95 -14.37
N ASN A 75 3.51 -19.85 -13.46
CA ASN A 75 2.68 -21.00 -13.77
C ASN A 75 1.19 -20.60 -13.77
N LEU A 76 0.33 -21.51 -14.24
CA LEU A 76 -1.09 -21.22 -14.41
C LEU A 76 -1.82 -20.96 -13.07
N ALA A 77 -1.38 -21.59 -11.98
CA ALA A 77 -1.96 -21.35 -10.65
C ALA A 77 -1.60 -19.94 -10.15
N GLU A 78 -0.36 -19.50 -10.34
CA GLU A 78 0.10 -18.14 -10.00
C GLU A 78 -0.62 -17.08 -10.82
N MET A 79 -0.82 -17.31 -12.13
CA MET A 79 -1.58 -16.39 -12.98
C MET A 79 -3.02 -16.24 -12.50
N ARG A 80 -3.70 -17.35 -12.16
CA ARG A 80 -5.07 -17.32 -11.63
C ARG A 80 -5.12 -16.61 -10.29
N ARG A 81 -4.15 -16.84 -9.43
CA ARG A 81 -4.05 -16.17 -8.14
C ARG A 81 -3.88 -14.67 -8.31
N LEU A 82 -2.98 -14.23 -9.18
CA LEU A 82 -2.78 -12.82 -9.50
C LEU A 82 -4.08 -12.15 -9.96
N LEU A 83 -4.83 -12.78 -10.85
CA LEU A 83 -6.12 -12.25 -11.31
C LEU A 83 -7.18 -12.22 -10.20
N ALA A 84 -7.17 -13.19 -9.28
CA ALA A 84 -8.07 -13.20 -8.13
C ALA A 84 -7.72 -12.07 -7.15
N ASP A 85 -6.44 -11.88 -6.85
CA ASP A 85 -5.96 -10.79 -5.98
C ASP A 85 -6.23 -9.42 -6.60
N MET A 86 -6.04 -9.26 -7.92
CA MET A 86 -6.39 -8.01 -8.61
C MET A 86 -7.88 -7.67 -8.47
N ARG A 87 -8.79 -8.65 -8.41
CA ARG A 87 -10.23 -8.37 -8.25
C ARG A 87 -10.59 -7.81 -6.88
N THR A 88 -9.74 -7.98 -5.87
CA THR A 88 -10.00 -7.44 -4.52
C THR A 88 -9.45 -6.02 -4.33
N VAL A 89 -8.66 -5.51 -5.28
CA VAL A 89 -8.09 -4.17 -5.21
C VAL A 89 -9.11 -3.15 -5.72
N PRO A 90 -9.39 -2.03 -5.03
CA PRO A 90 -10.36 -1.03 -5.48
C PRO A 90 -10.08 -0.45 -6.86
N ASN A 91 -8.80 -0.21 -7.18
CA ASN A 91 -8.35 0.24 -8.51
C ASN A 91 -7.25 -0.69 -9.05
N PRO A 92 -7.61 -1.82 -9.67
CA PRO A 92 -6.63 -2.77 -10.18
C PRO A 92 -6.06 -2.38 -11.54
N TRP A 93 -6.52 -1.26 -12.13
CA TRP A 93 -6.21 -0.83 -13.50
C TRP A 93 -4.98 0.08 -13.58
N ALA A 94 -4.50 0.58 -12.43
CA ALA A 94 -3.31 1.40 -12.32
C ALA A 94 -2.41 0.88 -11.19
N CYS A 95 -1.09 0.92 -11.39
CA CYS A 95 -0.16 0.69 -10.29
C CYS A 95 -0.10 1.93 -9.38
N VAL A 96 0.57 1.81 -8.23
CA VAL A 96 0.69 2.92 -7.26
C VAL A 96 1.44 4.16 -7.82
N HIS A 97 2.12 4.01 -8.96
CA HIS A 97 2.80 5.10 -9.68
C HIS A 97 2.02 5.57 -10.93
N GLY A 98 0.79 5.09 -11.14
CA GLY A 98 -0.08 5.50 -12.25
C GLY A 98 0.12 4.78 -13.58
N ARG A 99 0.99 3.78 -13.68
CA ARG A 99 1.12 2.97 -14.91
C ARG A 99 -0.09 2.05 -15.08
N PRO A 100 -0.69 1.95 -16.28
CA PRO A 100 -1.73 0.95 -16.55
C PRO A 100 -1.21 -0.47 -16.32
N THR A 101 -2.00 -1.28 -15.64
CA THR A 101 -1.69 -2.69 -15.33
C THR A 101 -2.38 -3.66 -16.28
N VAL A 102 -3.38 -3.19 -17.02
CA VAL A 102 -4.17 -4.00 -17.96
C VAL A 102 -4.35 -3.26 -19.28
N LEU A 103 -4.23 -4.00 -20.38
CA LEU A 103 -4.62 -3.56 -21.72
C LEU A 103 -5.85 -4.35 -22.17
N ARG A 104 -6.93 -3.66 -22.55
CA ARG A 104 -8.12 -4.29 -23.11
C ARG A 104 -8.09 -4.22 -24.64
N LEU A 105 -7.96 -5.37 -25.28
CA LEU A 105 -8.11 -5.52 -26.72
C LEU A 105 -9.50 -6.09 -27.02
N THR A 106 -10.35 -5.31 -27.68
CA THR A 106 -11.68 -5.76 -28.11
C THR A 106 -11.57 -6.55 -29.41
N LEU A 107 -12.57 -7.36 -29.74
CA LEU A 107 -12.63 -8.08 -31.01
C LEU A 107 -12.51 -7.12 -32.20
N ASN A 108 -13.27 -6.02 -32.19
CA ASN A 108 -13.20 -5.00 -33.24
C ASN A 108 -11.79 -4.36 -33.35
N HIS A 109 -11.10 -4.11 -32.23
CA HIS A 109 -9.71 -3.64 -32.27
C HIS A 109 -8.78 -4.66 -32.93
N LEU A 110 -8.96 -5.96 -32.63
CA LEU A 110 -8.20 -7.02 -33.29
C LEU A 110 -8.54 -7.09 -34.78
N ASP A 111 -9.82 -7.11 -35.14
CA ASP A 111 -10.28 -7.18 -36.52
C ASP A 111 -9.70 -6.05 -37.35
N ARG A 112 -9.82 -4.80 -36.90
CA ARG A 112 -9.21 -3.65 -37.56
C ARG A 112 -7.69 -3.78 -37.70
N HIS A 113 -7.02 -4.28 -36.66
CA HIS A 113 -5.56 -4.50 -36.68
C HIS A 113 -5.15 -5.57 -37.70
N PHE A 114 -6.04 -6.51 -38.02
CA PHE A 114 -5.85 -7.53 -39.04
C PHE A 114 -6.56 -7.21 -40.37
N GLY A 115 -7.08 -5.98 -40.55
CA GLY A 115 -7.74 -5.55 -41.80
C GLY A 115 -9.13 -6.16 -42.03
N ARG A 116 -9.77 -6.70 -40.99
CA ARG A 116 -11.16 -7.18 -41.01
C ARG A 116 -12.09 -6.03 -40.64
N HIS A 117 -13.19 -5.90 -41.37
CA HIS A 117 -14.18 -4.83 -41.19
C HIS A 117 -15.55 -5.41 -40.78
N GLY A 118 -15.56 -6.20 -39.71
CA GLY A 118 -16.73 -6.94 -39.23
C GLY A 118 -16.68 -8.41 -39.61
#